data_AF-A0A257Q9G0-F1
#
_entry.id   AF-A0A257Q9G0-F1
#
_cell.length_a   1.000
_cell.length_b   1.000
_cell.length_c   1.000
_cell.angle_alpha   90.00
_cell.angle_beta   90.00
_cell.angle_gamma   90.00
#
_symmetry.space_group_name_H-M   'P 1'
#
loop_
_entity.id
_entity.type
_entity.pdbx_description
1 polymer ?
#
loop_
_entity_poly.entity_id
_entity_poly.type
_entity_poly.pdbx_seq_one_letter_code
_entity_poly.pdbx_strand_id
1 'polypeptide(L)'
;GPGMVGGYGPGARSGYSKNPLGLTEDQQAKINTIQNQTRKSNWTLMGEIQDQQAKIADLSEAPTPDSAAIEEAQRGIFKLQQQMYQNSAEAHKKMDAVLTKEQKEKFRSFWQR
;
A
#
# COMPACT_ATOMS: atom_id res chain seq x y z
N GLY A 1 5.46 0.18 -21.71
CA GLY A 1 4.43 1.23 -21.69
C GLY A 1 4.61 2.10 -20.46
N PRO A 2 4.22 3.39 -20.48
CA PRO A 2 4.43 4.30 -19.35
C PRO A 2 3.56 3.90 -18.15
N GLY A 3 4.11 4.15 -16.95
CA GLY A 3 3.81 3.45 -15.71
C GLY A 3 2.43 3.67 -15.09
N MET A 4 1.91 2.60 -14.50
CA MET A 4 0.76 2.58 -13.60
C MET A 4 1.27 2.36 -12.17
N VAL A 5 1.85 3.39 -11.57
CA VAL A 5 1.98 3.50 -10.10
C VAL A 5 1.66 4.90 -9.68
N GLY A 6 0.36 5.13 -9.50
CA GLY A 6 -0.21 6.41 -9.13
C GLY A 6 -1.72 6.38 -9.30
N GLY A 7 -2.36 5.29 -8.85
CA GLY A 7 -3.81 5.14 -8.88
C GLY A 7 -4.47 6.06 -7.87
N TYR A 8 -4.61 7.34 -8.22
CA TYR A 8 -5.84 8.06 -7.91
C TYR A 8 -6.95 7.29 -8.65
N GLY A 9 -7.73 6.51 -7.91
CA GLY A 9 -8.93 5.88 -8.45
C GLY A 9 -9.89 6.93 -9.02
N PRO A 10 -10.77 6.55 -9.96
CA PRO A 10 -11.74 7.44 -10.58
C PRO A 10 -12.78 7.90 -9.55
N GLY A 11 -12.41 8.97 -8.84
CA GLY A 11 -13.16 9.58 -7.74
C GLY A 11 -12.61 10.95 -7.39
N ALA A 12 -11.90 11.61 -8.32
CA ALA A 12 -11.51 13.01 -8.22
C ALA A 12 -12.76 13.89 -8.29
N ARG A 13 -13.58 13.84 -7.23
CA ARG A 13 -14.55 14.88 -6.91
C ARG A 13 -13.76 16.15 -6.63
N SER A 14 -13.74 16.99 -7.66
CA SER A 14 -13.62 18.43 -7.59
C SER A 14 -14.07 18.98 -6.22
N GLY A 15 -13.16 19.63 -5.48
CA GLY A 15 -13.52 20.50 -4.34
C GLY A 15 -13.04 20.12 -2.94
N TYR A 16 -12.30 19.03 -2.72
CA TYR A 16 -11.77 18.75 -1.37
C TYR A 16 -10.57 19.65 -1.06
N SER A 17 -10.66 20.41 0.03
CA SER A 17 -9.55 21.17 0.63
C SER A 17 -8.28 20.31 0.63
N LYS A 18 -7.16 20.84 0.13
CA LYS A 18 -5.85 20.15 0.15
C LYS A 18 -5.37 19.83 1.58
N ASN A 19 -6.02 20.38 2.60
CA ASN A 19 -5.71 20.17 4.00
C ASN A 19 -7.00 20.04 4.85
N PRO A 20 -7.76 18.95 4.71
CA PRO A 20 -9.04 18.79 5.41
C PRO A 20 -8.87 18.64 6.93
N LEU A 21 -7.66 18.28 7.39
CA LEU A 21 -7.33 18.11 8.80
C LEU A 21 -6.69 19.34 9.43
N GLY A 22 -6.35 20.38 8.66
CA GLY A 22 -5.60 21.54 9.18
C GLY A 22 -4.21 21.17 9.72
N LEU A 23 -3.51 20.28 9.01
CA LEU A 23 -2.12 19.89 9.30
C LEU A 23 -1.19 21.10 9.23
N THR A 24 -0.26 21.18 10.16
CA THR A 24 0.89 22.11 10.05
C THR A 24 1.87 21.63 8.99
N GLU A 25 2.76 22.51 8.53
CA GLU A 25 3.83 22.14 7.57
C GLU A 25 4.71 21.01 8.11
N ASP A 26 5.06 21.06 9.40
CA ASP A 26 5.83 20.00 10.06
C ASP A 26 5.08 18.66 10.11
N GLN A 27 3.78 18.68 10.40
CA GLN A 27 2.95 17.48 10.40
C GLN A 27 2.85 16.90 8.98
N GLN A 28 2.65 17.75 7.98
CA GLN A 28 2.61 17.35 6.57
C GLN A 28 3.94 16.73 6.14
N ALA A 29 5.08 17.33 6.49
CA ALA A 29 6.41 16.80 6.16
C ALA A 29 6.65 15.42 6.80
N LYS A 30 6.27 15.23 8.07
CA LYS A 30 6.37 13.93 8.76
C LYS A 30 5.48 12.87 8.11
N ILE A 31 4.23 13.21 7.80
CA ILE A 31 3.28 12.31 7.12
C ILE A 31 3.82 11.92 5.73
N ASN A 32 4.29 12.89 4.94
CA ASN A 32 4.87 12.62 3.62
C ASN A 32 6.09 11.69 3.72
N THR A 33 6.93 11.85 4.75
CA THR A 33 8.08 10.98 4.99
C THR A 33 7.64 9.55 5.29
N ILE A 34 6.65 9.36 6.16
CA ILE A 34 6.09 8.04 6.50
C ILE A 34 5.50 7.38 5.25
N GLN A 35 4.70 8.13 4.47
CA GLN A 35 4.11 7.63 3.22
C GLN A 35 5.18 7.22 2.20
N ASN A 36 6.22 8.03 2.03
CA ASN A 36 7.32 7.72 1.11
C ASN A 36 8.11 6.48 1.53
N GLN A 37 8.40 6.31 2.81
CA GLN A 37 9.07 5.11 3.33
C GLN A 37 8.21 3.86 3.11
N THR A 38 6.92 3.96 3.43
CA THR A 38 5.96 2.86 3.23
C THR A 38 5.85 2.48 1.75
N ARG A 39 5.76 3.48 0.87
CA ARG A 39 5.74 3.28 -0.59
C ARG A 39 6.99 2.57 -1.09
N LYS A 40 8.18 2.97 -0.64
CA LYS A 40 9.45 2.33 -1.03
C LYS A 40 9.52 0.88 -0.55
N SER A 41 9.12 0.61 0.69
CA SER A 41 9.06 -0.76 1.23
C SER A 41 8.10 -1.63 0.40
N ASN A 42 6.87 -1.13 0.18
CA ASN A 42 5.86 -1.84 -0.60
C ASN A 42 6.24 -2.03 -2.07
N TRP A 43 7.02 -1.11 -2.67
CA TRP A 43 7.53 -1.28 -4.03
C TRP A 43 8.44 -2.50 -4.16
N THR A 44 9.30 -2.74 -3.16
CA THR A 44 10.18 -3.91 -3.13
C THR A 44 9.36 -5.20 -3.05
N LEU A 45 8.38 -5.26 -2.13
CA LEU A 45 7.48 -6.41 -2.00
C LEU A 45 6.64 -6.67 -3.26
N MET A 46 6.22 -5.62 -3.96
CA MET A 46 5.53 -5.75 -5.24
C MET A 46 6.41 -6.35 -6.34
N GLY A 47 7.71 -6.04 -6.34
CA GLY A 47 8.68 -6.71 -7.21
C GLY A 47 8.75 -8.21 -6.93
N GLU A 48 8.87 -8.60 -5.67
CA GLU A 48 8.89 -10.01 -5.28
C GLU A 48 7.58 -10.75 -5.62
N ILE A 49 6.43 -10.07 -5.51
CA ILE A 49 5.15 -10.62 -5.98
C ILE A 49 5.16 -10.87 -7.48
N GLN A 50 5.71 -9.94 -8.27
CA GLN A 50 5.83 -10.11 -9.73
C GLN A 50 6.74 -11.30 -10.07
N ASP A 51 7.84 -11.49 -9.35
CA ASP A 51 8.74 -12.64 -9.55
C ASP A 51 8.02 -13.97 -9.26
N GLN A 52 7.21 -14.03 -8.19
CA GLN A 52 6.40 -15.22 -7.90
C GLN A 52 5.31 -15.46 -8.96
N GLN A 53 4.70 -14.41 -9.49
CA GLN A 53 3.73 -14.52 -10.58
C GLN A 53 4.37 -15.03 -11.88
N ALA A 54 5.57 -14.55 -12.22
CA ALA A 54 6.34 -15.06 -13.35
C ALA A 54 6.66 -16.54 -13.17
N LYS A 55 7.10 -16.95 -11.96
CA LYS A 55 7.33 -18.36 -11.63
C LYS A 55 6.07 -19.22 -11.81
N ILE A 56 4.89 -18.73 -11.40
CA ILE A 56 3.63 -19.44 -11.61
C ILE A 56 3.33 -19.60 -13.11
N ALA A 57 3.55 -18.55 -13.91
CA ALA A 57 3.34 -18.62 -15.36
C ALA A 57 4.25 -19.70 -16.00
N ASP A 58 5.55 -19.67 -15.71
CA ASP A 58 6.52 -20.64 -16.22
C ASP A 58 6.15 -22.09 -15.85
N LEU A 59 5.76 -22.32 -14.60
CA LEU A 59 5.35 -23.64 -14.12
C LEU A 59 4.04 -24.12 -14.75
N SER A 60 3.14 -23.20 -15.09
CA SER A 60 1.84 -23.51 -15.68
C SER A 60 1.94 -23.81 -17.18
N GLU A 61 2.91 -23.22 -17.87
CA GLU A 61 3.18 -23.43 -19.30
C GLU A 61 4.08 -24.66 -19.56
N ALA A 62 4.66 -25.24 -18.51
CA ALA A 62 5.48 -26.44 -18.63
C ALA A 62 4.68 -27.64 -19.20
N PRO A 63 5.32 -28.55 -19.97
CA PRO A 63 4.65 -29.73 -20.53
C PRO A 63 3.97 -30.63 -19.49
N THR A 64 4.42 -30.58 -18.23
CA THR A 64 3.78 -31.21 -17.08
C THR A 64 3.79 -30.23 -15.92
N PRO A 65 2.66 -29.54 -15.65
CA PRO A 65 2.61 -28.54 -14.59
C PRO A 65 2.89 -29.12 -13.20
N ASP A 66 3.87 -28.53 -12.51
CA ASP A 66 4.16 -28.86 -11.11
C ASP A 66 3.19 -28.11 -10.19
N SER A 67 2.09 -28.78 -9.86
CA SER A 67 1.03 -28.21 -9.01
C SER A 67 1.51 -27.83 -7.61
N ALA A 68 2.48 -28.57 -7.06
CA ALA A 68 3.00 -28.30 -5.72
C ALA A 68 3.87 -27.04 -5.71
N ALA A 69 4.71 -26.86 -6.73
CA ALA A 69 5.53 -25.66 -6.89
C ALA A 69 4.68 -24.41 -7.17
N ILE A 70 3.57 -24.54 -7.92
CA ILE A 70 2.61 -23.45 -8.12
C ILE A 70 1.95 -23.05 -6.80
N GLU A 71 1.48 -24.00 -6.01
CA GLU A 71 0.86 -23.74 -4.71
C GLU A 71 1.84 -23.08 -3.72
N GLU A 72 3.11 -23.49 -3.74
CA GLU A 72 4.16 -22.85 -2.96
C GLU A 72 4.39 -21.38 -3.36
N ALA A 73 4.47 -21.09 -4.67
CA ALA A 73 4.61 -19.73 -5.17
C ALA A 73 3.40 -18.85 -4.79
N GLN A 74 2.18 -19.40 -4.86
CA GLN A 74 0.97 -18.71 -4.39
C GLN A 74 1.01 -18.40 -2.89
N ARG A 75 1.45 -19.35 -2.04
CA ARG A 75 1.68 -19.10 -0.61
C ARG A 75 2.72 -18.00 -0.38
N GLY A 76 3.76 -17.94 -1.22
CA GLY A 76 4.73 -16.84 -1.23
C GLY A 76 4.06 -15.49 -1.45
N ILE A 77 3.22 -15.37 -2.48
CA ILE A 77 2.47 -14.14 -2.78
C ILE A 77 1.61 -13.71 -1.58
N PHE A 78 0.86 -14.62 -0.96
CA PHE A 78 0.01 -14.29 0.19
C PHE A 78 0.82 -13.75 1.38
N LYS A 79 2.01 -14.31 1.65
CA LYS A 79 2.90 -13.81 2.70
C LYS A 79 3.38 -12.39 2.40
N LEU A 80 3.76 -12.10 1.15
CA LEU A 80 4.21 -10.77 0.74
C LEU A 80 3.08 -9.73 0.84
N GLN A 81 1.86 -10.09 0.40
CA GLN A 81 0.68 -9.24 0.55
C GLN A 81 0.36 -8.96 2.03
N GLN A 82 0.50 -9.97 2.90
CA GLN A 82 0.33 -9.81 4.34
C GLN A 82 1.35 -8.83 4.94
N GLN A 83 2.60 -8.85 4.49
CA GLN A 83 3.63 -7.89 4.89
C GLN A 83 3.30 -6.47 4.42
N MET A 84 2.82 -6.30 3.18
CA MET A 84 2.36 -4.99 2.69
C MET A 84 1.21 -4.41 3.54
N TYR A 85 0.27 -5.26 3.96
CA TYR A 85 -0.80 -4.85 4.88
C TYR A 85 -0.24 -4.40 6.23
N GLN A 86 0.69 -5.17 6.80
CA GLN A 86 1.34 -4.82 8.07
C GLN A 86 2.11 -3.49 7.98
N ASN A 87 2.86 -3.28 6.90
CA ASN A 87 3.56 -2.01 6.63
C ASN A 87 2.58 -0.83 6.59
N SER A 88 1.44 -1.01 5.92
CA SER A 88 0.40 0.02 5.80
C SER A 88 -0.25 0.32 7.16
N ALA A 89 -0.53 -0.72 7.95
CA ALA A 89 -1.06 -0.57 9.31
C ALA A 89 -0.08 0.13 10.26
N GLU A 90 1.22 -0.19 10.16
CA GLU A 90 2.26 0.49 10.94
C GLU A 90 2.40 1.96 10.52
N ALA A 91 2.37 2.25 9.21
CA ALA A 91 2.38 3.61 8.68
C ALA A 91 1.19 4.42 9.20
N HIS A 92 -0.01 3.83 9.21
CA HIS A 92 -1.21 4.46 9.78
C HIS A 92 -1.02 4.79 11.26
N LYS A 93 -0.47 3.86 12.07
CA LYS A 93 -0.16 4.13 13.48
C LYS A 93 0.82 5.29 13.65
N LYS A 94 1.88 5.34 12.83
CA LYS A 94 2.87 6.43 12.86
C LYS A 94 2.25 7.77 12.46
N MET A 95 1.40 7.80 11.43
CA MET A 95 0.69 9.00 11.01
C MET A 95 -0.29 9.47 12.09
N ASP A 96 -1.04 8.57 12.71
CA ASP A 96 -1.93 8.90 13.83
C ASP A 96 -1.14 9.53 14.99
N ALA A 97 0.07 9.07 15.29
CA ALA A 97 0.91 9.66 16.32
C ALA A 97 1.38 11.11 16.02
N VAL A 98 1.35 11.54 14.76
CA VAL A 98 1.69 12.93 14.34
C VAL A 98 0.53 13.90 14.56
N LEU A 99 -0.71 13.39 14.57
CA LEU A 99 -1.93 14.20 14.68
C LEU A 99 -2.25 14.57 16.13
N THR A 100 -2.82 15.76 16.32
CA THR A 100 -3.43 16.14 17.60
C THR A 100 -4.73 15.37 17.83
N LYS A 101 -5.23 15.34 19.08
CA LYS A 101 -6.51 14.67 19.41
C LYS A 101 -7.67 15.16 18.53
N GLU A 102 -7.79 16.48 18.37
CA GLU A 102 -8.82 17.12 17.55
C GLU A 102 -8.71 16.72 16.06
N GLN A 103 -7.49 16.61 15.53
CA GLN A 103 -7.25 16.18 14.15
C GLN A 103 -7.60 14.71 13.95
N LYS A 104 -7.34 13.84 14.95
CA LYS A 104 -7.73 12.42 14.91
C LYS A 104 -9.25 12.26 14.90
N GLU A 105 -9.97 13.04 15.69
CA GLU A 105 -11.43 13.01 15.74
C GLU A 105 -12.06 13.44 14.41
N LYS A 106 -11.54 14.51 13.80
CA LYS A 106 -11.89 14.90 12.43
C LYS A 106 -11.60 13.76 11.44
N PHE A 107 -10.44 13.14 11.51
CA PHE A 107 -10.09 12.04 10.61
C PHE A 107 -11.04 10.83 10.74
N ARG A 108 -11.39 10.41 11.97
CA ARG A 108 -12.33 9.29 12.20
C ARG A 108 -13.73 9.59 11.69
N SER A 109 -14.24 10.80 11.92
CA SER A 109 -15.57 11.21 11.42
C SER A 109 -15.66 11.29 9.89
N PHE A 110 -14.55 11.57 9.20
CA PHE A 110 -14.49 11.51 7.73
C PHE A 110 -14.55 10.08 7.17
N TRP A 111 -14.08 9.07 7.91
CA TRP A 111 -14.07 7.66 7.49
C TRP A 111 -15.32 6.86 7.92
N GLN A 112 -16.10 7.37 8.88
CA GLN A 112 -17.37 6.77 9.32
C GLN A 112 -18.60 7.26 8.52
N ARG A 113 -18.40 8.15 7.54
CA ARG A 113 -19.43 8.62 6.60
C ARG A 113 -19.24 7.97 5.24
#